data_AF-M0ND37-F1
#
_entry.id   AF-M0ND37-F1
#
_cell.length_a   1.000
_cell.length_b   1.000
_cell.length_c   1.000
_cell.angle_alpha   90.00
_cell.angle_beta   90.00
_cell.angle_gamma   90.00
#
_symmetry.space_group_name_H-M   'P 1'
#
loop_
_entity.id
_entity.type
_entity.pdbx_description
1 polymer ?
#
loop_
_entity_poly.entity_id
_entity_poly.type
_entity_poly.pdbx_seq_one_letter_code
_entity_poly.pdbx_strand_id
1 'polypeptide(L)' 'MVDDTTTRCLKCGFEATGINQWNSVDAPPLGALTQCPECGSTDIYTRS' A
#
# COMPACT_ATOMS: atom_id res chain seq x y z
N MET A 1 -4.47 -2.46 -19.40
CA MET A 1 -5.27 -3.04 -18.31
C MET A 1 -5.00 -2.13 -17.13
N VAL A 2 -5.92 -1.20 -16.86
CA VAL A 2 -5.78 -0.30 -15.70
C VAL A 2 -6.38 -1.08 -14.56
N ASP A 3 -5.53 -1.67 -13.74
CA ASP A 3 -5.95 -2.31 -12.50
C ASP A 3 -6.57 -1.22 -11.62
N ASP A 4 -7.90 -1.15 -11.62
CA ASP A 4 -8.74 -0.32 -10.72
C ASP A 4 -8.67 -0.88 -9.29
N THR A 5 -7.47 -1.27 -8.84
CA THR A 5 -7.30 -1.84 -7.51
C THR A 5 -7.26 -0.70 -6.52
N THR A 6 -8.38 -0.47 -5.86
CA THR A 6 -8.44 0.51 -4.79
C THR A 6 -7.83 -0.14 -3.55
N THR A 7 -6.70 0.39 -3.10
CA THR A 7 -6.08 -0.02 -1.86
C THR A 7 -6.35 1.03 -0.80
N ARG A 8 -6.66 0.59 0.41
CA ARG A 8 -6.87 1.49 1.55
C ARG A 8 -6.08 1.03 2.76
N CYS A 9 -5.53 1.96 3.52
CA CYS A 9 -4.84 1.68 4.76
C CYS A 9 -5.88 1.57 5.88
N LEU A 10 -5.87 0.45 6.60
CA LEU A 10 -6.80 0.23 7.71
C LEU A 10 -6.38 0.99 8.99
N LYS A 11 -5.16 1.54 9.01
CA LYS A 11 -4.60 2.25 10.17
C LYS A 11 -4.93 3.74 10.18
N CYS A 12 -4.81 4.42 9.04
CA CYS A 12 -5.11 5.85 8.92
C CYS A 12 -6.34 6.15 8.05
N GLY A 13 -6.82 5.18 7.26
CA GLY A 13 -7.93 5.39 6.32
C GLY A 13 -7.52 5.94 4.96
N PHE A 14 -6.22 6.08 4.68
CA PHE A 14 -5.72 6.53 3.38
C PHE A 14 -6.18 5.59 2.26
N GLU A 15 -6.82 6.10 1.24
CA GLU A 15 -7.29 5.34 0.08
C GLU A 15 -6.58 5.84 -1.17
N ALA A 16 -6.05 4.89 -1.95
CA ALA A 16 -5.27 5.16 -3.14
C ALA A 16 -5.56 4.10 -4.20
N THR A 17 -5.76 4.55 -5.43
CA THR A 17 -5.99 3.67 -6.57
C THR A 17 -4.66 3.27 -7.18
N GLY A 18 -4.37 1.97 -7.15
CA GLY A 18 -3.14 1.38 -7.66
C GLY A 18 -1.97 1.43 -6.67
N ILE A 19 -0.98 0.57 -6.92
CA ILE A 19 0.20 0.38 -6.05
C ILE A 19 1.21 1.53 -6.13
N ASN A 20 1.16 2.38 -7.17
CA ASN A 20 2.15 3.44 -7.41
C ASN A 20 2.07 4.58 -6.38
N GLN A 21 0.93 4.74 -5.71
CA GLN A 21 0.78 5.74 -4.64
C GLN A 21 1.26 5.22 -3.28
N TRP A 22 1.59 3.93 -3.19
CA TRP A 22 2.07 3.33 -1.96
C TRP A 22 3.59 3.35 -1.91
N ASN A 23 4.13 3.56 -0.72
CA ASN A 23 5.57 3.60 -0.56
C ASN A 23 6.11 2.17 -0.58
N SER A 24 7.10 1.90 -1.43
CA SER A 24 7.74 0.59 -1.46
C SER A 24 8.99 0.66 -0.60
N VAL A 25 8.99 -0.05 0.53
CA VAL A 25 10.13 -0.10 1.45
C VAL A 25 10.83 -1.45 1.30
N ASP A 26 12.14 -1.44 1.15
CA ASP A 26 12.93 -2.67 1.18
C ASP A 26 13.18 -3.07 2.64
N ALA A 27 12.70 -4.24 3.04
CA ALA A 27 12.87 -4.78 4.38
C ALA A 27 13.61 -6.12 4.31
N PRO A 28 14.93 -6.16 4.45
CA PRO A 28 15.67 -7.41 4.56
C PRO A 28 15.27 -8.17 5.84
N PRO A 29 15.00 -9.49 5.80
CA PRO A 29 15.15 -10.44 4.68
C PRO A 29 13.87 -10.68 3.85
N LEU A 30 12.80 -9.93 4.10
CA LEU A 30 11.46 -10.11 3.54
C LEU A 30 11.32 -9.58 2.11
N GLY A 31 12.17 -8.63 1.71
CA GLY A 31 12.16 -7.98 0.39
C GLY A 31 11.36 -6.68 0.37
N ALA A 32 10.93 -6.24 -0.81
CA ALA A 32 10.14 -5.03 -0.98
C ALA A 32 8.71 -5.22 -0.45
N LEU A 33 8.33 -4.41 0.53
CA LEU A 33 7.01 -4.37 1.12
C LEU A 33 6.31 -3.05 0.79
N THR A 34 5.01 -3.15 0.56
CA THR A 34 4.15 -1.99 0.35
C THR A 34 3.77 -1.39 1.70
N GLN A 35 4.13 -0.13 1.91
CA GLN A 35 3.90 0.64 3.13
C GLN A 35 3.06 1.88 2.82
N CYS A 36 2.14 2.22 3.72
CA CYS A 36 1.39 3.46 3.68
C CYS A 36 2.33 4.67 3.81
N PRO A 37 2.33 5.64 2.87
CA PRO A 37 3.18 6.82 2.96
C PRO A 37 2.77 7.77 4.10
N GLU A 38 1.49 7.79 4.50
CA GLU A 38 0.98 8.70 5.52
C GLU A 38 1.37 8.29 6.94
N CYS A 39 1.23 7.01 7.27
CA CYS A 39 1.39 6.51 8.64
C CYS A 39 2.51 5.48 8.80
N GLY A 40 3.15 5.05 7.72
CA GLY A 40 4.20 4.04 7.75
C GLY A 40 3.70 2.63 8.06
N SER A 41 2.38 2.38 8.06
CA SER A 41 1.84 1.04 8.28
C SER A 41 1.80 0.22 7.00
N THR A 42 2.18 -1.05 7.07
CA THR A 42 2.00 -2.05 6.01
C THR A 42 0.62 -2.73 6.04
N ASP A 43 -0.26 -2.28 6.93
CA ASP A 43 -1.62 -2.80 7.08
C ASP A 43 -2.56 -2.13 6.07
N ILE A 44 -2.62 -2.75 4.90
CA ILE A 44 -3.34 -2.26 3.72
C ILE A 44 -4.33 -3.31 3.23
N TYR A 45 -5.50 -2.85 2.83
CA TYR A 45 -6.57 -3.66 2.27
C TYR A 45 -6.75 -3.29 0.80
N THR A 46 -6.47 -4.25 -0.07
CA THR A 46 -6.60 -4.08 -1.51
C THR A 46 -7.91 -4.71 -1.98
N ARG A 47 -8.73 -3.94 -2.70
CA ARG A 47 -9.96 -4.41 -3.33
C ARG A 47 -9.80 -4.35 -4.85
N SER A 48 -9.84 -5.53 -5.47
CA SER A 48 -9.85 -5.79 -6.92
C SER A 48 -11.24 -6.14 -7.43
#